data_AF-A0A7C2KET1-F1
#
_entry.id   AF-A0A7C2KET1-F1
#
_cell.length_a   1.000
_cell.length_b   1.000
_cell.length_c   1.000
_cell.angle_alpha   90.00
_cell.angle_beta   90.00
_cell.angle_gamma   90.00
#
_symmetry.space_group_name_H-M   'P 1'
#
loop_
_entity.id
_entity.type
_entity.pdbx_description
1 polymer ?
#
loop_
_entity_poly.entity_id
_entity_poly.type
_entity_poly.pdbx_seq_one_letter_code
_entity_poly.pdbx_strand_id
1 'polypeptide(L)'
;MNKEKQTNDKFTKVLQAKKNIKISGGKIFLRVLTEKDVTQTYVGWLNDKSINQFLESRWVKHTIRGIKDYVRSMHDSPYNFLFGIFLKENNRHIGNIKIGNINRMNKFADLGLLIGDKTVWGKGYGTQAIKLATQYAFENLKLNKLIAGINELNAGSYKAFIKAGYEEVGIFKKHAFYKGNFVNSILVEKCNSDSMANKKQEAIKSSGSGINLWDRAKKIIPGGNQLLSKRAEMFLPEQWPAYFKKAKGIYVWDLDGNKYIDMSIMGIGSCVLGYANDAVDAAVKIAIEQGTMCTLNCSEEVELAEKLIKLHPWAGMVRFGRAGGEACAIAVRIGRAFSGKDKIAFCGYHGWHDWYLSANLADSKNLDGQLLPGLSCAGVPRALKGTPMPFNYGKIDELREIIGKNKGEIGVIIMEVERHKKIDLKFLKEVRGIASDTGVVLIFDEVSSGFRVNVGGVHALYDIEPDIVVLGKALGNGYPISAVVGKKDVMQAAQDTFISSTFWTERIGFVAALETVKQFEKNNVISYVKDAGNR
;
A
#
# COMPACT_ATOMS: atom_id res chain seq x y z
N MET A 1 -19.73 41.47 35.02
CA MET A 1 -21.13 41.30 35.48
C MET A 1 -22.04 40.49 34.55
N ASN A 2 -22.19 40.79 33.25
CA ASN A 2 -23.16 40.06 32.39
C ASN A 2 -22.77 38.62 31.98
N LYS A 3 -21.47 38.30 31.87
CA LYS A 3 -21.02 36.92 31.56
C LYS A 3 -21.17 35.97 32.76
N GLU A 4 -20.97 36.45 33.99
CA GLU A 4 -21.14 35.66 35.24
C GLU A 4 -22.60 35.36 35.55
N LYS A 5 -23.52 36.31 35.33
CA LYS A 5 -24.97 36.07 35.48
C LYS A 5 -25.49 35.03 34.48
N GLN A 6 -25.03 35.05 33.22
CA GLN A 6 -25.39 34.05 32.22
C GLN A 6 -24.80 32.66 32.50
N THR A 7 -23.62 32.57 33.12
CA THR A 7 -23.05 31.27 33.51
C THR A 7 -23.80 30.68 34.70
N ASN A 8 -24.11 31.48 35.73
CA ASN A 8 -24.86 31.01 36.91
C ASN A 8 -26.27 30.51 36.58
N ASP A 9 -27.00 31.17 35.67
CA ASP A 9 -28.34 30.73 35.26
C ASP A 9 -28.30 29.39 34.49
N LYS A 10 -27.25 29.16 33.69
CA LYS A 10 -27.03 27.91 32.95
C LYS A 10 -26.62 26.75 33.87
N PHE A 11 -25.83 27.02 34.92
CA PHE A 11 -25.46 26.01 35.92
C PHE A 11 -26.66 25.60 36.78
N THR A 12 -27.47 26.57 37.21
CA THR A 12 -28.67 26.32 38.03
C THR A 12 -29.68 25.44 37.30
N LYS A 13 -29.91 25.68 36.00
CA LYS A 13 -30.79 24.85 35.14
C LYS A 13 -30.29 23.40 34.98
N VAL A 14 -28.98 23.20 34.84
CA VAL A 14 -28.38 21.84 34.76
C VAL A 14 -28.54 21.09 36.07
N LEU A 15 -28.35 21.75 37.22
CA LEU A 15 -28.50 21.14 38.54
C LEU A 15 -29.97 20.81 38.86
N GLN A 16 -30.92 21.65 38.45
CA GLN A 16 -32.35 21.34 38.59
C GLN A 16 -32.78 20.17 37.70
N ALA A 17 -32.30 20.10 36.45
CA ALA A 17 -32.58 19.00 35.54
C ALA A 17 -32.02 17.65 36.03
N LYS A 18 -30.94 17.66 36.83
CA LYS A 18 -30.34 16.45 37.39
C LYS A 18 -31.24 15.69 38.35
N LYS A 19 -32.09 16.38 39.12
CA LYS A 19 -32.88 15.79 40.22
C LYS A 19 -33.86 14.73 39.75
N ASN A 20 -34.30 14.78 38.49
CA ASN A 20 -35.37 13.93 37.97
C ASN A 20 -34.92 12.90 36.93
N ILE A 21 -33.60 12.66 36.77
CA ILE A 21 -33.10 11.70 35.78
C ILE A 21 -33.35 10.27 36.26
N LYS A 22 -34.10 9.51 35.47
CA LYS A 22 -34.29 8.08 35.60
C LYS A 22 -34.13 7.40 34.24
N ILE A 23 -33.25 6.42 34.14
CA ILE A 23 -32.92 5.68 32.91
C ILE A 23 -33.26 4.21 33.15
N SER A 24 -34.17 3.64 32.36
CA SER A 24 -34.66 2.27 32.59
C SER A 24 -34.23 1.33 31.47
N GLY A 25 -33.82 0.10 31.81
CA GLY A 25 -33.55 -0.92 30.79
C GLY A 25 -33.32 -2.31 31.38
N GLY A 26 -33.80 -3.34 30.68
CA GLY A 26 -33.78 -4.71 31.18
C GLY A 26 -34.43 -4.82 32.57
N LYS A 27 -33.70 -5.42 33.52
CA LYS A 27 -34.15 -5.68 34.90
C LYS A 27 -33.81 -4.57 35.90
N ILE A 28 -33.12 -3.51 35.47
CA ILE A 28 -32.68 -2.41 36.33
C ILE A 28 -33.15 -1.04 35.83
N PHE A 29 -33.07 -0.06 36.72
CA PHE A 29 -33.06 1.35 36.34
C PHE A 29 -31.96 2.10 37.09
N LEU A 30 -31.47 3.16 36.47
CA LEU A 30 -30.55 4.11 37.05
C LEU A 30 -31.35 5.36 37.45
N ARG A 31 -31.07 5.91 38.64
CA ARG A 31 -31.51 7.27 38.99
C ARG A 31 -30.44 7.96 39.81
N VAL A 32 -30.41 9.30 39.75
CA VAL A 32 -29.44 10.07 40.53
C VAL A 32 -29.62 9.77 42.02
N LEU A 33 -28.50 9.50 42.71
CA LEU A 33 -28.52 9.28 44.15
C LEU A 33 -28.83 10.57 44.90
N THR A 34 -29.55 10.42 46.00
CA THR A 34 -29.81 11.47 46.99
C THR A 34 -29.26 11.03 48.34
N GLU A 35 -29.17 11.96 49.29
CA GLU A 35 -28.74 11.62 50.66
C GLU A 35 -29.64 10.58 51.36
N LYS A 36 -30.90 10.44 50.92
CA LYS A 36 -31.84 9.44 51.43
C LYS A 36 -31.44 8.01 51.05
N ASP A 37 -30.66 7.86 49.98
CA ASP A 37 -30.19 6.57 49.47
C ASP A 37 -28.92 6.09 50.18
N VAL A 38 -28.32 6.94 51.03
CA VAL A 38 -27.14 6.59 51.83
C VAL A 38 -27.58 5.81 53.07
N THR A 39 -27.88 4.54 52.86
CA THR A 39 -28.27 3.57 53.89
C THR A 39 -27.04 2.94 54.54
N GLN A 40 -27.23 2.30 55.70
CA GLN A 40 -26.16 1.52 56.33
C GLN A 40 -25.67 0.36 55.45
N THR A 41 -26.53 -0.18 54.59
CA THR A 41 -26.14 -1.19 53.60
C THR A 41 -25.12 -0.62 52.60
N TYR A 42 -25.36 0.58 52.07
CA TYR A 42 -24.41 1.22 51.16
C TYR A 42 -23.08 1.57 51.88
N VAL A 43 -23.13 2.08 53.11
CA VAL A 43 -21.94 2.31 53.95
C VAL A 43 -21.18 1.00 54.18
N GLY A 44 -21.91 -0.10 54.42
CA GLY A 44 -21.36 -1.44 54.59
C GLY A 44 -20.59 -1.91 53.35
N TRP A 45 -21.12 -1.71 52.14
CA TRP A 45 -20.43 -2.06 50.91
C TRP A 45 -19.07 -1.35 50.75
N LEU A 46 -18.99 -0.07 51.11
CA LEU A 46 -17.73 0.69 50.98
C LEU A 46 -16.70 0.34 52.07
N ASN A 47 -17.12 -0.29 53.17
CA ASN A 47 -16.23 -0.74 54.25
C ASN A 47 -15.92 -2.26 54.19
N ASP A 48 -16.66 -3.03 53.39
CA ASP A 48 -16.39 -4.45 53.16
C ASP A 48 -15.17 -4.61 52.25
N LYS A 49 -14.10 -5.21 52.80
CA LYS A 49 -12.83 -5.44 52.10
C LYS A 49 -12.95 -6.26 50.82
N SER A 50 -13.95 -7.13 50.70
CA SER A 50 -14.16 -7.92 49.49
C SER A 50 -14.92 -7.17 48.39
N ILE A 51 -15.70 -6.14 48.75
CA ILE A 51 -16.44 -5.31 47.79
C ILE A 51 -15.57 -4.14 47.31
N ASN A 52 -14.89 -3.46 48.23
CA ASN A 52 -14.18 -2.22 47.93
C ASN A 52 -12.74 -2.43 47.42
N GLN A 53 -12.23 -3.67 47.36
CA GLN A 53 -10.82 -4.00 47.09
C GLN A 53 -10.23 -3.38 45.80
N PHE A 54 -11.07 -3.00 44.84
CA PHE A 54 -10.66 -2.35 43.59
C PHE A 54 -11.08 -0.87 43.48
N LEU A 55 -11.71 -0.30 44.51
CA LEU A 55 -12.10 1.10 44.55
C LEU A 55 -10.96 1.96 45.12
N GLU A 56 -10.74 3.15 44.59
CA GLU A 56 -9.75 4.10 45.13
C GLU A 56 -10.09 4.56 46.56
N SER A 57 -11.37 4.49 46.94
CA SER A 57 -11.82 4.85 48.28
C SER A 57 -11.50 3.80 49.36
N ARG A 58 -10.87 2.67 49.02
CA ARG A 58 -10.55 1.56 49.94
C ARG A 58 -9.65 1.94 51.12
N TRP A 59 -8.91 3.04 51.00
CA TRP A 59 -7.95 3.53 52.00
C TRP A 59 -8.61 4.31 53.15
N VAL A 60 -9.90 4.60 53.05
CA VAL A 60 -10.62 5.43 54.01
C VAL A 60 -11.76 4.62 54.63
N LYS A 61 -11.94 4.75 55.94
CA LYS A 61 -13.13 4.22 56.62
C LYS A 61 -14.32 5.12 56.33
N HIS A 62 -15.35 4.56 55.70
CA HIS A 62 -16.51 5.33 55.27
C HIS A 62 -17.53 5.47 56.39
N THR A 63 -18.02 6.68 56.61
CA THR A 63 -19.12 6.98 57.54
C THR A 63 -20.36 7.38 56.76
N ILE A 64 -21.54 7.21 57.38
CA ILE A 64 -22.80 7.65 56.78
C ILE A 64 -22.79 9.14 56.44
N ARG A 65 -22.20 9.98 57.30
CA ARG A 65 -22.02 11.41 57.06
C ARG A 65 -21.12 11.68 55.87
N GLY A 66 -19.95 11.04 55.82
CA GLY A 66 -18.99 11.22 54.72
C GLY A 66 -19.55 10.81 53.35
N ILE A 67 -20.32 9.72 53.28
CA ILE A 67 -20.96 9.30 52.02
C ILE A 67 -22.09 10.26 51.63
N LYS A 68 -22.89 10.78 52.58
CA LYS A 68 -23.87 11.83 52.30
C LYS A 68 -23.22 13.08 51.73
N ASP A 69 -22.12 13.52 52.33
CA ASP A 69 -21.35 14.67 51.84
C ASP A 69 -20.77 14.41 50.44
N TYR A 70 -20.28 13.20 50.15
CA TYR A 70 -19.84 12.81 48.81
C TYR A 70 -21.00 12.83 47.80
N VAL A 71 -22.15 12.23 48.13
CA VAL A 71 -23.34 12.25 47.25
C VAL A 71 -23.79 13.68 46.98
N ARG A 72 -23.82 14.54 48.00
CA ARG A 72 -24.12 15.97 47.86
C ARG A 72 -23.11 16.66 46.93
N SER A 73 -21.81 16.43 47.11
CA SER A 73 -20.78 17.01 46.23
C SER A 73 -20.91 16.57 44.76
N MET A 74 -21.31 15.31 44.52
CA MET A 74 -21.56 14.82 43.15
C MET A 74 -22.84 15.43 42.57
N HIS A 75 -23.86 15.66 43.39
CA HIS A 75 -25.10 16.31 43.00
C HIS A 75 -24.87 17.77 42.59
N ASP A 76 -24.14 18.52 43.42
CA ASP A 76 -23.85 19.94 43.23
C ASP A 76 -22.81 20.19 42.13
N SER A 77 -22.03 19.17 41.77
CA SER A 77 -21.07 19.26 40.67
C SER A 77 -21.77 19.14 39.31
N PRO A 78 -21.68 20.13 38.41
CA PRO A 78 -22.26 20.02 37.07
C PRO A 78 -21.47 19.09 36.12
N TYR A 79 -20.36 18.51 36.60
CA TYR A 79 -19.43 17.65 35.85
C TYR A 79 -19.47 16.18 36.27
N ASN A 80 -20.30 15.84 37.25
CA ASN A 80 -20.42 14.46 37.76
C ASN A 80 -21.88 14.04 37.85
N PHE A 81 -22.17 12.81 37.47
CA PHE A 81 -23.48 12.18 37.65
C PHE A 81 -23.25 10.87 38.39
N LEU A 82 -23.76 10.78 39.61
CA LEU A 82 -23.70 9.56 40.42
C LEU A 82 -25.10 8.93 40.44
N PHE A 83 -25.23 7.80 39.76
CA PHE A 83 -26.47 7.04 39.71
C PHE A 83 -26.42 5.88 40.68
N GLY A 84 -27.54 5.61 41.34
CA GLY A 84 -27.81 4.33 41.97
C GLY A 84 -28.37 3.36 40.94
N ILE A 85 -27.98 2.10 41.06
CA ILE A 85 -28.46 0.98 40.26
C ILE A 85 -29.53 0.27 41.10
N PHE A 86 -30.76 0.23 40.60
CA PHE A 86 -31.90 -0.33 41.32
C PHE A 86 -32.55 -1.46 40.52
N LEU A 87 -32.94 -2.54 41.21
CA LEU A 87 -33.76 -3.60 40.62
C LEU A 87 -35.19 -3.11 40.42
N LYS A 88 -35.79 -3.41 39.26
CA LYS A 88 -37.17 -2.98 38.95
C LYS A 88 -38.23 -3.69 39.80
N GLU A 89 -38.00 -4.95 40.15
CA GLU A 89 -38.99 -5.80 40.83
C GLU A 89 -39.38 -5.28 42.22
N ASN A 90 -38.45 -4.65 42.93
CA ASN A 90 -38.61 -4.26 44.34
C ASN A 90 -37.97 -2.92 44.69
N ASN A 91 -37.51 -2.15 43.70
CA ASN A 91 -36.76 -0.90 43.88
C ASN A 91 -35.52 -1.03 44.79
N ARG A 92 -34.93 -2.23 44.91
CA ARG A 92 -33.76 -2.46 45.76
C ARG A 92 -32.51 -1.86 45.14
N HIS A 93 -31.79 -1.03 45.89
CA HIS A 93 -30.47 -0.51 45.53
C HIS A 93 -29.44 -1.64 45.59
N ILE A 94 -28.65 -1.81 44.54
CA ILE A 94 -27.67 -2.91 44.43
C ILE A 94 -26.24 -2.45 44.10
N GLY A 95 -26.05 -1.18 43.76
CA GLY A 95 -24.76 -0.64 43.33
C GLY A 95 -24.87 0.78 42.79
N ASN A 96 -23.75 1.34 42.33
CA ASN A 96 -23.67 2.68 41.79
C ASN A 96 -22.92 2.70 40.46
N ILE A 97 -23.25 3.66 39.62
CA ILE A 97 -22.47 3.98 38.43
C ILE A 97 -22.28 5.49 38.33
N LYS A 98 -21.04 5.92 38.11
CA LYS A 98 -20.63 7.32 37.98
C LYS A 98 -20.27 7.61 36.53
N ILE A 99 -20.81 8.69 35.97
CA ILE A 99 -20.31 9.36 34.76
C ILE A 99 -19.69 10.67 35.24
N GLY A 100 -18.37 10.79 35.23
CA GLY A 100 -17.75 11.94 35.89
C GLY A 100 -16.30 12.21 35.57
N ASN A 101 -15.83 13.33 36.09
CA ASN A 101 -14.83 14.21 35.46
C ASN A 101 -15.21 14.59 34.01
N ILE A 102 -16.49 14.94 33.78
CA ILE A 102 -16.96 15.34 32.44
C ILE A 102 -16.17 16.55 31.96
N ASN A 103 -15.39 16.35 30.92
CA ASN A 103 -14.79 17.44 30.17
C ASN A 103 -15.76 17.85 29.06
N ARG A 104 -16.43 19.00 29.26
CA ARG A 104 -17.44 19.48 28.30
C ARG A 104 -16.84 19.96 26.98
N MET A 105 -15.60 20.46 27.01
CA MET A 105 -14.90 20.93 25.81
C MET A 105 -14.48 19.75 24.94
N ASN A 106 -13.85 18.75 25.56
CA ASN A 106 -13.35 17.55 24.87
C ASN A 106 -14.42 16.45 24.74
N LYS A 107 -15.62 16.66 25.30
CA LYS A 107 -16.78 15.76 25.24
C LYS A 107 -16.46 14.32 25.68
N PHE A 108 -15.72 14.14 26.77
CA PHE A 108 -15.50 12.82 27.35
C PHE A 108 -15.68 12.81 28.87
N ALA A 109 -15.84 11.62 29.44
CA ALA A 109 -15.92 11.41 30.89
C ALA A 109 -15.42 10.02 31.30
N ASP A 110 -15.07 9.89 32.57
CA ASP A 110 -14.74 8.61 33.20
C ASP A 110 -16.02 7.89 33.63
N LEU A 111 -16.03 6.57 33.47
CA LEU A 111 -17.08 5.69 33.98
C LEU A 111 -16.56 4.88 35.17
N GLY A 112 -17.21 5.01 36.32
CA GLY A 112 -16.91 4.24 37.53
C GLY A 112 -18.07 3.33 37.91
N LEU A 113 -17.81 2.05 38.19
CA LEU A 113 -18.84 1.06 38.54
C LEU A 113 -18.59 0.48 39.94
N LEU A 114 -19.66 0.33 40.71
CA LEU A 114 -19.71 -0.43 41.96
C LEU A 114 -20.96 -1.31 41.97
N ILE A 115 -20.81 -2.62 42.14
CA ILE A 115 -21.93 -3.52 42.49
C ILE A 115 -21.68 -3.99 43.92
N GLY A 116 -22.37 -3.38 44.89
CA GLY A 116 -22.14 -3.66 46.30
C GLY A 116 -22.91 -4.88 46.81
N ASP A 117 -24.08 -5.17 46.25
CA ASP A 117 -24.86 -6.34 46.63
C ASP A 117 -24.24 -7.62 46.01
N LYS A 118 -23.60 -8.45 46.85
CA LYS A 118 -22.96 -9.70 46.42
C LYS A 118 -23.96 -10.71 45.86
N THR A 119 -25.23 -10.67 46.28
CA THR A 119 -26.25 -11.63 45.83
C THR A 119 -26.58 -11.52 44.35
N VAL A 120 -26.14 -10.44 43.70
CA VAL A 120 -26.37 -10.16 42.28
C VAL A 120 -25.10 -10.21 41.41
N TRP A 121 -23.95 -10.56 42.00
CA TRP A 121 -22.71 -10.74 41.25
C TRP A 121 -22.82 -11.86 40.21
N GLY A 122 -22.18 -11.69 39.06
CA GLY A 122 -22.24 -12.66 37.95
C GLY A 122 -23.55 -12.66 37.16
N LYS A 123 -24.61 -11.97 37.61
CA LYS A 123 -25.94 -11.96 36.94
C LYS A 123 -26.11 -10.92 35.82
N GLY A 124 -25.02 -10.27 35.41
CA GLY A 124 -25.02 -9.33 34.27
C GLY A 124 -25.49 -7.89 34.57
N TYR A 125 -25.85 -7.56 35.81
CA TYR A 125 -26.32 -6.21 36.17
C TYR A 125 -25.28 -5.11 35.97
N GLY A 126 -23.99 -5.40 36.19
CA GLY A 126 -22.90 -4.45 35.90
C GLY A 126 -22.84 -4.05 34.43
N THR A 127 -22.90 -5.03 33.51
CA THR A 127 -22.95 -4.77 32.06
C THR A 127 -24.20 -3.97 31.67
N GLN A 128 -25.37 -4.29 32.24
CA GLN A 128 -26.60 -3.52 31.97
C GLN A 128 -26.46 -2.07 32.44
N ALA A 129 -25.89 -1.84 33.63
CA ALA A 129 -25.68 -0.49 34.16
C ALA A 129 -24.71 0.32 33.27
N ILE A 130 -23.60 -0.29 32.83
CA ILE A 130 -22.65 0.34 31.91
C ILE A 130 -23.35 0.74 30.61
N LYS A 131 -24.16 -0.15 30.00
CA LYS A 131 -24.89 0.15 28.76
C LYS A 131 -25.85 1.34 28.93
N LEU A 132 -26.63 1.37 30.02
CA LEU A 132 -27.58 2.46 30.27
C LEU A 132 -26.88 3.80 30.55
N ALA A 133 -25.79 3.79 31.32
CA ALA A 133 -25.01 5.01 31.57
C ALA A 133 -24.32 5.50 30.29
N THR A 134 -23.82 4.58 29.45
CA THR A 134 -23.23 4.90 28.14
C THR A 134 -24.26 5.56 27.22
N GLN A 135 -25.45 4.97 27.12
CA GLN A 135 -26.53 5.52 26.32
C GLN A 135 -26.88 6.94 26.76
N TYR A 136 -27.08 7.15 28.06
CA TYR A 136 -27.35 8.48 28.61
C TYR A 136 -26.22 9.48 28.35
N ALA A 137 -24.95 9.06 28.48
CA ALA A 137 -23.80 9.91 28.19
C ALA A 137 -23.78 10.39 26.74
N PHE A 138 -24.12 9.52 25.79
CA PHE A 138 -24.09 9.84 24.36
C PHE A 138 -25.34 10.58 23.90
N GLU A 139 -26.51 10.11 24.30
CA GLU A 139 -27.80 10.65 23.83
C GLU A 139 -28.21 11.93 24.56
N ASN A 140 -28.01 11.98 25.89
CA ASN A 140 -28.49 13.10 26.71
C ASN A 140 -27.38 14.09 27.05
N LEU A 141 -26.17 13.61 27.39
CA LEU A 141 -25.03 14.49 27.71
C LEU A 141 -24.24 14.91 26.47
N LYS A 142 -24.54 14.33 25.30
CA LYS A 142 -23.88 14.61 24.01
C LYS A 142 -22.35 14.46 24.10
N LEU A 143 -21.87 13.50 24.89
CA LEU A 143 -20.46 13.12 24.94
C LEU A 143 -20.08 12.32 23.70
N ASN A 144 -18.83 12.47 23.28
CA ASN A 144 -18.22 11.72 22.18
C ASN A 144 -17.59 10.42 22.68
N LYS A 145 -17.11 10.39 23.93
CA LYS A 145 -16.31 9.28 24.44
C LYS A 145 -16.52 9.03 25.93
N LEU A 146 -16.48 7.76 26.32
CA LEU A 146 -16.35 7.34 27.72
C LEU A 146 -15.10 6.48 27.88
N ILE A 147 -14.41 6.65 29.00
CA ILE A 147 -13.23 5.86 29.37
C ILE A 147 -13.40 5.25 30.77
N ALA A 148 -12.73 4.14 31.03
CA ALA A 148 -12.65 3.57 32.37
C ALA A 148 -11.28 2.93 32.61
N GLY A 149 -10.75 3.12 33.81
CA GLY A 149 -9.58 2.39 34.32
C GLY A 149 -10.03 1.17 35.11
N ILE A 150 -9.53 0.00 34.73
CA ILE A 150 -9.85 -1.27 35.38
C ILE A 150 -8.57 -1.83 35.97
N ASN A 151 -8.56 -2.14 37.26
CA ASN A 151 -7.45 -2.88 37.87
C ASN A 151 -7.33 -4.25 37.17
N GLU A 152 -6.14 -4.63 36.71
CA GLU A 152 -5.95 -5.86 35.90
C GLU A 152 -6.45 -7.14 36.59
N LEU A 153 -6.49 -7.15 37.93
CA LEU A 153 -6.98 -8.27 38.73
C LEU A 153 -8.52 -8.30 38.88
N ASN A 154 -9.23 -7.26 38.43
CA ASN A 154 -10.69 -7.16 38.49
C ASN A 154 -11.34 -7.73 37.21
N ALA A 155 -11.26 -9.05 37.05
CA ALA A 155 -11.81 -9.77 35.90
C ALA A 155 -13.32 -9.55 35.72
N GLY A 156 -14.06 -9.30 36.81
CA GLY A 156 -15.50 -9.01 36.77
C GLY A 156 -15.81 -7.69 36.07
N SER A 157 -15.10 -6.62 36.44
CA SER A 157 -15.24 -5.31 35.79
C SER A 157 -14.79 -5.37 34.33
N TYR A 158 -13.63 -6.00 34.06
CA TYR A 158 -13.14 -6.19 32.68
C TYR A 158 -14.19 -6.84 31.78
N LYS A 159 -14.72 -8.01 32.17
CA LYS A 159 -15.78 -8.70 31.42
C LYS A 159 -17.04 -7.84 31.28
N ALA A 160 -17.39 -7.02 32.28
CA ALA A 160 -18.57 -6.18 32.23
C ALA A 160 -18.46 -5.07 31.17
N PHE A 161 -17.31 -4.41 31.09
CA PHE A 161 -17.02 -3.36 30.10
C PHE A 161 -16.91 -3.92 28.68
N ILE A 162 -16.17 -5.00 28.47
CA ILE A 162 -16.05 -5.64 27.14
C ILE A 162 -17.42 -6.11 26.62
N LYS A 163 -18.25 -6.74 27.47
CA LYS A 163 -19.63 -7.11 27.09
C LYS A 163 -20.56 -5.91 26.86
N ALA A 164 -20.21 -4.74 27.38
CA ALA A 164 -20.90 -3.49 27.07
C ALA A 164 -20.41 -2.85 25.76
N GLY A 165 -19.45 -3.48 25.08
CA GLY A 165 -18.86 -3.05 23.81
C GLY A 165 -17.88 -1.90 23.98
N TYR A 166 -17.11 -1.91 25.07
CA TYR A 166 -15.90 -1.09 25.22
C TYR A 166 -14.71 -1.89 24.69
N GLU A 167 -13.70 -1.17 24.21
CA GLU A 167 -12.47 -1.73 23.63
C GLU A 167 -11.28 -1.40 24.54
N GLU A 168 -10.31 -2.31 24.65
CA GLU A 168 -9.04 -2.05 25.33
C GLU A 168 -8.16 -1.15 24.45
N VAL A 169 -7.66 -0.06 25.03
CA VAL A 169 -6.86 0.94 24.30
C VAL A 169 -5.51 1.23 24.92
N GLY A 170 -5.22 0.66 26.09
CA GLY A 170 -3.90 0.80 26.70
C GLY A 170 -3.82 0.23 28.10
N ILE A 171 -2.60 0.23 28.62
CA ILE A 171 -2.28 -0.26 29.95
C ILE A 171 -1.42 0.80 30.66
N PHE A 172 -1.91 1.33 31.78
CA PHE A 172 -1.07 2.05 32.72
C PHE A 172 -0.33 1.04 33.58
N LYS A 173 0.98 0.93 33.36
CA LYS A 173 1.84 0.01 34.10
C LYS A 173 2.00 0.48 35.55
N LYS A 174 1.93 -0.46 36.50
CA LYS A 174 2.13 -0.18 37.95
C LYS A 174 1.26 0.97 38.49
N HIS A 175 0.04 1.12 37.97
CA HIS A 175 -0.82 2.27 38.24
C HIS A 175 -1.60 2.17 39.55
N ALA A 176 -2.00 0.97 39.96
CA ALA A 176 -2.85 0.76 41.14
C ALA A 176 -2.12 -0.06 42.20
N PHE A 177 -2.25 0.31 43.48
CA PHE A 177 -1.68 -0.46 44.58
C PHE A 177 -2.67 -1.48 45.14
N TYR A 178 -2.34 -2.77 45.08
CA TYR A 178 -3.21 -3.86 45.50
C TYR A 178 -2.42 -4.92 46.29
N LYS A 179 -2.87 -5.22 47.52
CA LYS A 179 -2.26 -6.22 48.43
C LYS A 179 -0.72 -6.18 48.49
N GLY A 180 -0.16 -4.99 48.68
CA GLY A 180 1.29 -4.81 48.85
C GLY A 180 2.08 -4.62 47.56
N ASN A 181 1.45 -4.74 46.39
CA ASN A 181 2.12 -4.66 45.09
C ASN A 181 1.48 -3.61 44.18
N PHE A 182 2.28 -2.99 43.32
CA PHE A 182 1.75 -2.18 42.21
C PHE A 182 1.36 -3.08 41.05
N VAL A 183 0.10 -2.98 40.64
CA VAL A 183 -0.53 -3.71 39.53
C VAL A 183 -0.94 -2.75 38.43
N ASN A 184 -1.11 -3.26 37.22
CA ASN A 184 -1.49 -2.46 36.07
C ASN A 184 -2.96 -2.06 36.10
N SER A 185 -3.28 -0.97 35.40
CA SER A 185 -4.66 -0.61 35.08
C SER A 185 -4.88 -0.69 33.57
N ILE A 186 -5.83 -1.53 33.17
CA ILE A 186 -6.32 -1.66 31.80
C ILE A 186 -7.24 -0.48 31.52
N LEU A 187 -6.95 0.27 30.46
CA LEU A 187 -7.77 1.36 29.98
C LEU A 187 -8.70 0.84 28.90
N VAL A 188 -10.00 1.05 29.10
CA VAL A 188 -11.03 0.74 28.10
C VAL A 188 -11.75 2.02 27.69
N GLU A 189 -12.18 2.09 26.45
CA GLU A 189 -12.99 3.20 25.96
C GLU A 189 -14.17 2.76 25.10
N LYS A 190 -15.12 3.68 24.93
CA LYS A 190 -16.19 3.55 23.95
C LYS A 190 -16.49 4.92 23.36
N CYS A 191 -16.57 4.98 22.03
CA CYS A 191 -16.92 6.19 21.30
C CYS A 191 -18.37 6.17 20.82
N ASN A 192 -18.99 7.34 20.77
CA ASN A 192 -20.36 7.53 20.28
C ASN A 192 -20.40 7.36 18.75
N SER A 193 -21.08 6.32 18.28
CA SER A 193 -21.18 5.97 16.87
C SER A 193 -21.81 7.06 16.01
N ASP A 194 -22.72 7.88 16.54
CA ASP A 194 -23.36 8.98 15.78
C ASP A 194 -22.43 10.20 15.62
N SER A 195 -21.48 10.38 16.54
CA SER A 195 -20.39 11.37 16.37
C SER A 195 -19.33 10.89 15.37
N MET A 196 -19.35 9.60 15.06
CA MET A 196 -18.46 8.95 14.12
C MET A 196 -19.15 8.64 12.78
N ALA A 197 -20.47 8.52 12.68
CA ALA A 197 -21.16 8.25 11.40
C ALA A 197 -20.98 9.37 10.37
N ASN A 198 -20.64 10.59 10.81
CA ASN A 198 -20.28 11.71 9.94
C ASN A 198 -18.79 12.11 10.01
N LYS A 199 -17.91 11.34 10.67
CA LYS A 199 -16.45 11.62 10.73
C LYS A 199 -15.51 10.40 10.73
N LYS A 200 -16.01 9.15 10.80
CA LYS A 200 -15.21 7.91 10.71
C LYS A 200 -14.71 7.62 9.29
N GLN A 201 -14.91 8.52 8.33
CA GLN A 201 -14.20 8.52 7.05
C GLN A 201 -13.04 9.52 6.97
N GLU A 202 -12.81 10.41 7.96
CA GLU A 202 -11.85 11.51 7.77
C GLU A 202 -10.73 11.66 8.82
N ALA A 203 -10.65 10.87 9.90
CA ALA A 203 -9.69 11.18 10.98
C ALA A 203 -8.86 10.04 11.58
N ILE A 204 -8.66 8.93 10.84
CA ILE A 204 -7.40 8.14 10.86
C ILE A 204 -7.06 7.74 9.41
N LYS A 205 -7.06 8.74 8.53
CA LYS A 205 -6.29 8.75 7.30
C LYS A 205 -5.74 10.17 7.22
N SER A 206 -4.51 10.40 7.67
CA SER A 206 -3.71 11.40 6.97
C SER A 206 -3.33 10.77 5.63
N SER A 207 -4.33 10.48 4.78
CA SER A 207 -4.05 10.08 3.43
C SER A 207 -3.51 11.34 2.78
N GLY A 208 -2.19 11.39 2.64
CA GLY A 208 -1.51 12.44 1.89
C GLY A 208 -2.22 12.66 0.55
N SER A 209 -2.07 13.85 -0.02
CA SER A 209 -2.68 14.25 -1.28
C SER A 209 -2.52 13.18 -2.37
N GLY A 210 -1.39 12.45 -2.37
CA GLY A 210 -1.15 11.30 -3.24
C GLY A 210 -2.09 10.11 -3.01
N ILE A 211 -2.37 9.73 -1.76
CA ILE A 211 -3.27 8.61 -1.42
C ILE A 211 -4.72 8.98 -1.76
N ASN A 212 -5.15 10.21 -1.50
CA ASN A 212 -6.48 10.68 -1.89
C ASN A 212 -6.66 10.66 -3.42
N LEU A 213 -5.63 11.06 -4.16
CA LEU A 213 -5.64 10.98 -5.62
C LEU A 213 -5.64 9.52 -6.10
N TRP A 214 -4.95 8.61 -5.41
CA TRP A 214 -4.95 7.18 -5.71
C TRP A 214 -6.33 6.54 -5.55
N ASP A 215 -7.02 6.85 -4.45
CA ASP A 215 -8.37 6.35 -4.19
C ASP A 215 -9.38 6.90 -5.22
N ARG A 216 -9.16 8.09 -5.78
CA ARG A 216 -9.92 8.61 -6.93
C ARG A 216 -9.55 7.88 -8.22
N ALA A 217 -8.26 7.72 -8.49
CA ALA A 217 -7.76 7.10 -9.71
C ALA A 217 -8.27 5.66 -9.87
N LYS A 218 -8.31 4.86 -8.80
CA LYS A 218 -8.88 3.49 -8.83
C LYS A 218 -10.32 3.41 -9.31
N LYS A 219 -11.10 4.49 -9.22
CA LYS A 219 -12.50 4.55 -9.67
C LYS A 219 -12.64 4.83 -11.16
N ILE A 220 -11.62 5.42 -11.79
CA ILE A 220 -11.68 5.92 -13.17
C ILE A 220 -10.58 5.36 -14.09
N ILE A 221 -9.51 4.80 -13.52
CA ILE A 221 -8.41 4.14 -14.22
C ILE A 221 -8.38 2.68 -13.75
N PRO A 222 -8.52 1.69 -14.65
CA PRO A 222 -8.40 0.28 -14.29
C PRO A 222 -7.07 -0.01 -13.57
N GLY A 223 -7.16 -0.50 -12.33
CA GLY A 223 -5.97 -0.76 -11.51
C GLY A 223 -5.28 0.50 -10.95
N GLY A 224 -5.92 1.68 -11.05
CA GLY A 224 -5.46 2.95 -10.49
C GLY A 224 -4.34 3.66 -11.27
N ASN A 225 -3.64 2.96 -12.15
CA ASN A 225 -2.60 3.52 -13.02
C ASN A 225 -2.46 2.73 -14.33
N GLN A 226 -1.50 3.15 -15.15
CA GLN A 226 -1.18 2.54 -16.45
C GLN A 226 -0.14 1.41 -16.37
N LEU A 227 0.40 1.11 -15.18
CA LEU A 227 1.49 0.14 -15.03
C LEU A 227 1.42 -0.62 -13.70
N LEU A 228 1.25 -1.94 -13.79
CA LEU A 228 1.18 -2.84 -12.63
C LEU A 228 2.28 -2.56 -11.61
N SER A 229 3.54 -2.56 -12.02
CA SER A 229 4.72 -2.38 -11.15
C SER A 229 4.85 -1.00 -10.48
N LYS A 230 3.95 -0.06 -10.76
CA LYS A 230 3.85 1.23 -10.06
C LYS A 230 2.58 1.38 -9.22
N ARG A 231 1.77 0.32 -9.06
CA ARG A 231 0.58 0.37 -8.20
C ARG A 231 1.01 0.55 -6.76
N ALA A 232 0.38 1.48 -6.05
CA ALA A 232 0.72 1.79 -4.66
C ALA A 232 0.61 0.55 -3.76
N GLU A 233 -0.36 -0.32 -4.03
CA GLU A 233 -0.60 -1.57 -3.30
C GLU A 233 0.53 -2.60 -3.43
N MET A 234 1.38 -2.49 -4.46
CA MET A 234 2.54 -3.40 -4.60
C MET A 234 3.70 -3.03 -3.66
N PHE A 235 3.65 -1.85 -3.05
CA PHE A 235 4.68 -1.38 -2.13
C PHE A 235 4.13 -1.36 -0.70
N LEU A 236 3.52 -0.25 -0.31
CA LEU A 236 2.96 -0.07 1.03
C LEU A 236 1.49 0.34 0.89
N PRO A 237 0.55 -0.62 0.89
CA PRO A 237 -0.87 -0.34 0.73
C PRO A 237 -1.36 0.78 1.66
N GLU A 238 -2.18 1.67 1.10
CA GLU A 238 -2.79 2.82 1.79
C GLU A 238 -1.82 3.88 2.34
N GLN A 239 -0.50 3.68 2.25
CA GLN A 239 0.51 4.58 2.82
C GLN A 239 1.59 5.01 1.80
N TRP A 240 1.74 4.26 0.70
CA TRP A 240 2.73 4.57 -0.33
C TRP A 240 2.39 5.92 -1.01
N PRO A 241 3.37 6.83 -1.18
CA PRO A 241 3.16 8.09 -1.89
C PRO A 241 2.96 7.81 -3.39
N ALA A 242 1.72 7.55 -3.79
CA ALA A 242 1.37 7.05 -5.12
C ALA A 242 1.68 8.01 -6.27
N TYR A 243 1.87 9.31 -5.97
CA TYR A 243 2.09 10.36 -6.96
C TYR A 243 3.26 11.26 -6.56
N PHE A 244 4.01 11.71 -7.57
CA PHE A 244 5.08 12.69 -7.42
C PHE A 244 4.66 14.04 -8.01
N LYS A 245 5.14 15.13 -7.40
CA LYS A 245 5.04 16.50 -7.93
C LYS A 245 6.26 16.85 -8.76
N LYS A 246 7.44 16.37 -8.36
CA LYS A 246 8.74 16.70 -8.97
C LYS A 246 9.72 15.55 -8.75
N ALA A 247 10.63 15.35 -9.70
CA ALA A 247 11.81 14.51 -9.51
C ALA A 247 13.05 15.21 -10.13
N LYS A 248 14.21 15.11 -9.48
CA LYS A 248 15.48 15.69 -9.96
C LYS A 248 16.67 14.96 -9.32
N GLY A 249 17.63 14.54 -10.15
CA GLY A 249 18.75 13.70 -9.71
C GLY A 249 18.22 12.40 -9.12
N ILE A 250 18.55 12.13 -7.86
CA ILE A 250 18.06 10.95 -7.11
C ILE A 250 16.87 11.27 -6.21
N TYR A 251 16.36 12.51 -6.24
CA TYR A 251 15.31 12.95 -5.34
C TYR A 251 13.94 12.98 -6.01
N VAL A 252 12.93 12.58 -5.25
CA VAL A 252 11.52 12.65 -5.62
C VAL A 252 10.77 13.43 -4.54
N TRP A 253 9.88 14.31 -4.95
CA TRP A 253 8.96 15.04 -4.07
C TRP A 253 7.54 14.58 -4.36
N ASP A 254 6.83 14.14 -3.33
CA ASP A 254 5.41 13.79 -3.47
C ASP A 254 4.51 15.04 -3.55
N LEU A 255 3.19 14.82 -3.61
CA LEU A 255 2.21 15.90 -3.68
C LEU A 255 2.09 16.71 -2.38
N ASP A 256 2.53 16.15 -1.25
CA ASP A 256 2.50 16.79 0.07
C ASP A 256 3.82 17.52 0.38
N GLY A 257 4.80 17.45 -0.53
CA GLY A 257 6.10 18.11 -0.42
C GLY A 257 7.14 17.28 0.31
N ASN A 258 6.85 16.04 0.69
CA ASN A 258 7.83 15.15 1.30
C ASN A 258 8.91 14.82 0.27
N LYS A 259 10.17 14.94 0.69
CA LYS A 259 11.35 14.67 -0.15
C LYS A 259 11.90 13.29 0.16
N TYR A 260 12.05 12.48 -0.87
CA TYR A 260 12.60 11.14 -0.81
C TYR A 260 13.88 11.04 -1.63
N ILE A 261 14.80 10.18 -1.20
CA ILE A 261 15.82 9.62 -2.10
C ILE A 261 15.20 8.36 -2.70
N ASP A 262 15.09 8.30 -4.01
CA ASP A 262 14.53 7.13 -4.67
C ASP A 262 15.59 6.04 -4.80
N MET A 263 15.52 5.07 -3.88
CA MET A 263 16.31 3.83 -3.92
C MET A 263 15.42 2.63 -4.26
N SER A 264 14.20 2.86 -4.75
CA SER A 264 13.24 1.78 -5.02
C SER A 264 13.56 1.09 -6.34
N ILE A 265 13.12 1.69 -7.45
CA ILE A 265 13.19 1.12 -8.78
C ILE A 265 13.58 2.16 -9.83
N MET A 266 13.90 3.41 -9.46
CA MET A 266 14.43 4.45 -10.36
C MET A 266 13.72 4.54 -11.71
N GLY A 267 12.40 4.79 -11.67
CA GLY A 267 11.58 4.84 -12.88
C GLY A 267 11.46 3.48 -13.59
N ILE A 268 11.41 2.38 -12.83
CA ILE A 268 11.40 0.99 -13.35
C ILE A 268 12.69 0.67 -14.12
N GLY A 269 13.81 1.21 -13.64
CA GLY A 269 15.11 1.03 -14.27
C GLY A 269 15.25 1.81 -15.58
N SER A 270 14.49 2.88 -15.79
CA SER A 270 14.68 3.75 -16.97
C SER A 270 15.62 4.92 -16.68
N CYS A 271 15.62 5.48 -15.47
CA CYS A 271 16.33 6.74 -15.19
C CYS A 271 17.73 6.50 -14.59
N VAL A 272 18.68 5.96 -15.38
CA VAL A 272 20.04 5.63 -14.92
C VAL A 272 20.86 6.86 -14.56
N LEU A 273 20.73 7.93 -15.36
CA LEU A 273 21.43 9.20 -15.16
C LEU A 273 20.74 10.09 -14.12
N GLY A 274 19.76 9.54 -13.39
CA GLY A 274 18.85 10.27 -12.53
C GLY A 274 17.72 10.98 -13.27
N TYR A 275 16.80 11.54 -12.49
CA TYR A 275 15.63 12.26 -12.97
C TYR A 275 15.97 13.67 -13.45
N ALA A 276 15.31 14.11 -14.53
CA ALA A 276 15.50 15.44 -15.12
C ALA A 276 16.99 15.78 -15.33
N ASN A 277 17.70 14.91 -16.05
CA ASN A 277 19.13 15.08 -16.30
C ASN A 277 19.36 16.33 -17.16
N ASP A 278 20.25 17.23 -16.73
CA ASP A 278 20.38 18.55 -17.36
C ASP A 278 20.83 18.47 -18.82
N ALA A 279 21.72 17.54 -19.17
CA ALA A 279 22.21 17.40 -20.54
C ALA A 279 21.11 16.85 -21.47
N VAL A 280 20.44 15.77 -21.04
CA VAL A 280 19.36 15.13 -21.82
C VAL A 280 18.18 16.09 -21.98
N ASP A 281 17.74 16.74 -20.91
CA ASP A 281 16.61 17.67 -20.95
C ASP A 281 16.93 18.92 -21.78
N ALA A 282 18.17 19.40 -21.77
CA ALA A 282 18.57 20.53 -22.62
C ALA A 282 18.46 20.17 -24.12
N ALA A 283 18.96 18.99 -24.51
CA ALA A 283 18.84 18.51 -25.89
C ALA A 283 17.36 18.36 -26.31
N VAL A 284 16.54 17.79 -25.43
CA VAL A 284 15.09 17.63 -25.70
C VAL A 284 14.36 18.98 -25.80
N LYS A 285 14.68 19.96 -24.95
CA LYS A 285 14.06 21.29 -25.04
C LYS A 285 14.34 21.97 -26.37
N ILE A 286 15.58 21.87 -26.86
CA ILE A 286 15.94 22.37 -28.20
C ILE A 286 15.12 21.66 -29.28
N ALA A 287 14.96 20.33 -29.18
CA ALA A 287 14.15 19.57 -30.12
C ALA A 287 12.66 19.99 -30.10
N ILE A 288 12.11 20.30 -28.93
CA ILE A 288 10.75 20.83 -28.77
C ILE A 288 10.60 22.17 -29.49
N GLU A 289 11.55 23.10 -29.31
CA GLU A 289 11.55 24.40 -29.97
C GLU A 289 11.64 24.29 -31.50
N GLN A 290 12.26 23.22 -32.01
CA GLN A 290 12.38 22.93 -33.43
C GLN A 290 11.22 22.09 -34.00
N GLY A 291 10.23 21.76 -33.17
CA GLY A 291 9.10 20.91 -33.54
C GLY A 291 9.38 19.42 -33.34
N THR A 292 8.46 18.76 -32.65
CA THR A 292 8.56 17.33 -32.30
C THR A 292 8.24 16.39 -33.48
N MET A 293 7.34 16.78 -34.37
CA MET A 293 6.88 15.93 -35.47
C MET A 293 6.28 16.80 -36.58
N CYS A 294 6.54 16.43 -37.84
CA CYS A 294 5.91 17.03 -39.01
C CYS A 294 5.73 15.97 -40.11
N THR A 295 5.38 16.38 -41.33
CA THR A 295 5.22 15.46 -42.48
C THR A 295 6.54 14.81 -42.91
N LEU A 296 7.67 15.47 -42.67
CA LEU A 296 9.01 14.96 -42.97
C LEU A 296 9.62 14.27 -41.74
N ASN A 297 10.51 13.30 -41.98
CA ASN A 297 11.22 12.60 -40.91
C ASN A 297 12.32 13.47 -40.31
N CYS A 298 12.62 13.26 -39.02
CA CYS A 298 13.75 13.88 -38.34
C CYS A 298 15.04 13.09 -38.61
N SER A 299 16.16 13.78 -38.86
CA SER A 299 17.44 13.14 -39.18
C SER A 299 18.02 12.32 -38.02
N GLU A 300 17.66 12.65 -36.78
CA GLU A 300 18.15 11.97 -35.59
C GLU A 300 17.78 10.48 -35.54
N GLU A 301 16.75 10.04 -36.29
CA GLU A 301 16.43 8.62 -36.42
C GLU A 301 17.57 7.85 -37.11
N VAL A 302 18.21 8.47 -38.12
CA VAL A 302 19.34 7.90 -38.84
C VAL A 302 20.58 7.92 -37.97
N GLU A 303 20.86 9.05 -37.32
CA GLU A 303 22.01 9.21 -36.43
C GLU A 303 21.98 8.19 -35.27
N LEU A 304 20.80 7.97 -34.67
CA LEU A 304 20.65 6.97 -33.62
C LEU A 304 20.82 5.55 -34.16
N ALA A 305 20.30 5.25 -35.36
CA ALA A 305 20.49 3.95 -35.97
C ALA A 305 21.97 3.65 -36.22
N GLU A 306 22.72 4.60 -36.78
CA GLU A 306 24.17 4.50 -36.98
C GLU A 306 24.91 4.32 -35.65
N LYS A 307 24.53 5.08 -34.62
CA LYS A 307 25.12 4.95 -33.29
C LYS A 307 24.90 3.57 -32.69
N LEU A 308 23.69 3.02 -32.80
CA LEU A 308 23.37 1.69 -32.29
C LEU A 308 24.06 0.58 -33.10
N ILE A 309 24.17 0.70 -34.42
CA ILE A 309 24.95 -0.23 -35.25
C ILE A 309 26.43 -0.18 -34.86
N LYS A 310 26.98 1.02 -34.63
CA LYS A 310 28.37 1.17 -34.16
C LYS A 310 28.61 0.48 -32.81
N LEU A 311 27.62 0.50 -31.91
CA LEU A 311 27.69 -0.22 -30.63
C LEU A 311 27.53 -1.74 -30.77
N HIS A 312 26.97 -2.22 -31.89
CA HIS A 312 26.71 -3.63 -32.16
C HIS A 312 27.22 -4.00 -33.57
N PRO A 313 28.54 -4.17 -33.76
CA PRO A 313 29.13 -4.31 -35.11
C PRO A 313 28.62 -5.51 -35.93
N TRP A 314 28.06 -6.53 -35.27
CA TRP A 314 27.41 -7.68 -35.91
C TRP A 314 26.04 -7.35 -36.52
N ALA A 315 25.39 -6.29 -36.05
CA ALA A 315 24.10 -5.85 -36.53
C ALA A 315 24.24 -4.95 -37.77
N GLY A 316 23.19 -4.90 -38.58
CA GLY A 316 23.19 -4.08 -39.81
C GLY A 316 21.97 -3.19 -39.98
N MET A 317 20.93 -3.35 -39.15
CA MET A 317 19.70 -2.55 -39.24
C MET A 317 19.08 -2.35 -37.86
N VAL A 318 18.30 -1.28 -37.75
CA VAL A 318 17.59 -0.89 -36.53
C VAL A 318 16.14 -0.56 -36.86
N ARG A 319 15.23 -0.86 -35.92
CA ARG A 319 13.86 -0.37 -35.91
C ARG A 319 13.54 0.22 -34.55
N PHE A 320 12.77 1.30 -34.51
CA PHE A 320 12.42 1.97 -33.27
C PHE A 320 10.95 1.77 -32.88
N GLY A 321 10.71 1.75 -31.58
CA GLY A 321 9.39 1.79 -30.96
C GLY A 321 9.41 2.76 -29.77
N ARG A 322 8.37 2.74 -28.95
CA ARG A 322 8.25 3.62 -27.77
C ARG A 322 8.15 2.86 -26.45
N ALA A 323 7.80 1.58 -26.49
CA ALA A 323 7.75 0.72 -25.32
C ALA A 323 8.60 -0.54 -25.50
N GLY A 324 9.15 -1.05 -24.38
CA GLY A 324 9.97 -2.27 -24.39
C GLY A 324 9.18 -3.51 -24.81
N GLY A 325 7.99 -3.72 -24.24
CA GLY A 325 7.12 -4.82 -24.67
C GLY A 325 6.77 -4.70 -26.16
N GLU A 326 6.34 -3.53 -26.62
CA GLU A 326 6.07 -3.29 -28.05
C GLU A 326 7.26 -3.71 -28.93
N ALA A 327 8.48 -3.34 -28.54
CA ALA A 327 9.70 -3.75 -29.24
C ALA A 327 9.93 -5.27 -29.23
N CYS A 328 9.61 -5.98 -28.13
CA CYS A 328 9.65 -7.45 -28.11
C CYS A 328 8.61 -8.06 -29.06
N ALA A 329 7.41 -7.49 -29.17
CA ALA A 329 6.41 -7.93 -30.13
C ALA A 329 6.84 -7.66 -31.59
N ILE A 330 7.47 -6.51 -31.86
CA ILE A 330 8.09 -6.20 -33.16
C ILE A 330 9.17 -7.24 -33.48
N ALA A 331 10.08 -7.51 -32.55
CA ALA A 331 11.19 -8.44 -32.75
C ALA A 331 10.70 -9.88 -33.03
N VAL A 332 9.73 -10.38 -32.27
CA VAL A 332 9.11 -11.69 -32.52
C VAL A 332 8.41 -11.73 -33.88
N ARG A 333 7.73 -10.64 -34.28
CA ARG A 333 7.08 -10.56 -35.59
C ARG A 333 8.10 -10.61 -36.74
N ILE A 334 9.22 -9.89 -36.62
CA ILE A 334 10.32 -9.95 -37.58
C ILE A 334 10.91 -11.37 -37.64
N GLY A 335 11.18 -11.98 -36.49
CA GLY A 335 11.72 -13.35 -36.43
C GLY A 335 10.78 -14.39 -37.04
N ARG A 336 9.46 -14.28 -36.82
CA ARG A 336 8.44 -15.13 -37.47
C ARG A 336 8.39 -14.90 -38.98
N ALA A 337 8.39 -13.64 -39.42
CA ALA A 337 8.39 -13.30 -40.84
C ALA A 337 9.62 -13.85 -41.57
N PHE A 338 10.81 -13.71 -40.95
CA PHE A 338 12.06 -14.23 -41.50
C PHE A 338 12.07 -15.77 -41.56
N SER A 339 11.66 -16.43 -40.47
CA SER A 339 11.71 -17.89 -40.38
C SER A 339 10.57 -18.61 -41.11
N GLY A 340 9.46 -17.91 -41.39
CA GLY A 340 8.23 -18.49 -41.94
C GLY A 340 7.50 -19.43 -40.96
N LYS A 341 7.80 -19.34 -39.65
CA LYS A 341 7.32 -20.30 -38.63
C LYS A 341 6.56 -19.61 -37.51
N ASP A 342 5.49 -20.25 -37.05
CA ASP A 342 4.60 -19.69 -36.03
C ASP A 342 5.13 -19.86 -34.60
N LYS A 343 5.79 -20.99 -34.32
CA LYS A 343 6.12 -21.36 -32.95
C LYS A 343 7.36 -20.65 -32.43
N ILE A 344 7.33 -20.32 -31.15
CA ILE A 344 8.44 -19.67 -30.45
C ILE A 344 8.73 -20.39 -29.13
N ALA A 345 10.00 -20.45 -28.76
CA ALA A 345 10.42 -20.79 -27.40
C ALA A 345 10.80 -19.50 -26.67
N PHE A 346 10.43 -19.34 -25.40
CA PHE A 346 10.79 -18.12 -24.66
C PHE A 346 11.15 -18.33 -23.19
N CYS A 347 11.94 -17.40 -22.66
CA CYS A 347 12.36 -17.40 -21.26
C CYS A 347 12.44 -15.96 -20.71
N GLY A 348 11.67 -15.69 -19.65
CA GLY A 348 11.57 -14.39 -19.00
C GLY A 348 10.27 -13.65 -19.30
N TYR A 349 10.29 -12.33 -19.09
CA TYR A 349 9.14 -11.47 -19.29
C TYR A 349 9.34 -10.49 -20.43
N HIS A 350 8.44 -10.56 -21.41
CA HIS A 350 8.56 -9.84 -22.69
C HIS A 350 7.39 -8.89 -22.98
N GLY A 351 6.60 -8.53 -21.97
CA GLY A 351 5.48 -7.61 -22.08
C GLY A 351 4.11 -8.24 -21.83
N TRP A 352 3.10 -7.77 -22.56
CA TRP A 352 1.68 -8.05 -22.26
C TRP A 352 0.87 -8.49 -23.49
N HIS A 353 1.51 -8.65 -24.65
CA HIS A 353 0.83 -8.91 -25.93
C HIS A 353 0.34 -10.34 -26.03
N ASP A 354 -0.59 -10.56 -26.95
CA ASP A 354 -1.30 -11.81 -27.14
C ASP A 354 -0.36 -13.02 -27.27
N TRP A 355 0.75 -12.90 -28.00
CA TRP A 355 1.67 -14.03 -28.15
C TRP A 355 2.26 -14.46 -26.80
N TYR A 356 2.60 -13.52 -25.90
CA TYR A 356 3.20 -13.82 -24.61
C TYR A 356 2.15 -14.41 -23.65
N LEU A 357 1.01 -13.73 -23.53
CA LEU A 357 -0.08 -14.17 -22.65
C LEU A 357 -0.69 -15.50 -23.11
N SER A 358 -0.66 -15.81 -24.41
CA SER A 358 -1.21 -17.07 -24.94
C SER A 358 -0.50 -18.34 -24.43
N ALA A 359 0.69 -18.22 -23.82
CA ALA A 359 1.35 -19.34 -23.16
C ALA A 359 0.44 -19.98 -22.09
N ASN A 360 -0.34 -19.16 -21.37
CA ASN A 360 -1.25 -19.64 -20.33
C ASN A 360 -2.56 -20.25 -20.88
N LEU A 361 -2.79 -20.27 -22.21
CA LEU A 361 -3.90 -21.00 -22.84
C LEU A 361 -3.64 -22.52 -22.91
N ALA A 362 -2.37 -22.93 -22.95
CA ALA A 362 -1.97 -24.33 -22.95
C ALA A 362 -2.03 -24.93 -21.54
N ASP A 363 -1.49 -24.20 -20.57
CA ASP A 363 -1.57 -24.48 -19.14
C ASP A 363 -1.61 -23.14 -18.40
N SER A 364 -2.59 -22.94 -17.52
CA SER A 364 -2.77 -21.71 -16.74
C SER A 364 -1.56 -21.25 -15.92
N LYS A 365 -0.55 -22.10 -15.72
CA LYS A 365 0.65 -21.86 -14.89
C LYS A 365 1.94 -21.69 -15.69
N ASN A 366 1.88 -21.73 -17.03
CA ASN A 366 3.06 -21.64 -17.90
C ASN A 366 3.90 -20.37 -17.66
N LEU A 367 3.28 -19.27 -17.24
CA LEU A 367 3.95 -18.01 -16.91
C LEU A 367 4.35 -17.87 -15.43
N ASP A 368 3.91 -18.78 -14.54
CA ASP A 368 4.18 -18.67 -13.10
C ASP A 368 5.67 -18.81 -12.74
N GLY A 369 6.42 -19.58 -13.53
CA GLY A 369 7.87 -19.73 -13.41
C GLY A 369 8.70 -18.61 -14.06
N GLN A 370 8.04 -17.65 -14.72
CA GLN A 370 8.70 -16.53 -15.40
C GLN A 370 8.89 -15.36 -14.42
N LEU A 371 8.35 -14.18 -14.73
CA LEU A 371 8.41 -13.04 -13.80
C LEU A 371 7.12 -12.84 -13.01
N LEU A 372 5.97 -12.90 -13.69
CA LEU A 372 4.68 -12.51 -13.13
C LEU A 372 3.76 -13.74 -13.11
N PRO A 373 3.51 -14.32 -11.93
CA PRO A 373 2.57 -15.43 -11.81
C PRO A 373 1.12 -14.97 -11.87
N GLY A 374 0.21 -15.91 -12.15
CA GLY A 374 -1.23 -15.70 -12.09
C GLY A 374 -1.80 -14.82 -13.20
N LEU A 375 -1.09 -14.66 -14.32
CA LEU A 375 -1.57 -13.88 -15.45
C LEU A 375 -2.73 -14.58 -16.16
N SER A 376 -3.88 -13.89 -16.24
CA SER A 376 -5.06 -14.35 -16.98
C SER A 376 -4.92 -14.07 -18.50
N CYS A 377 -5.45 -14.98 -19.32
CA CYS A 377 -5.49 -14.85 -20.79
C CYS A 377 -6.82 -14.30 -21.32
N ALA A 378 -7.63 -13.64 -20.49
CA ALA A 378 -8.89 -13.07 -20.95
C ALA A 378 -8.65 -12.11 -22.13
N GLY A 379 -9.37 -12.32 -23.25
CA GLY A 379 -9.22 -11.55 -24.48
C GLY A 379 -8.18 -12.10 -25.47
N VAL A 380 -7.34 -13.06 -25.08
CA VAL A 380 -6.34 -13.66 -25.99
C VAL A 380 -6.99 -14.72 -26.90
N PRO A 381 -6.80 -14.66 -28.23
CA PRO A 381 -7.39 -15.63 -29.15
C PRO A 381 -6.93 -17.07 -28.90
N ARG A 382 -7.88 -18.01 -28.86
CA ARG A 382 -7.59 -19.46 -28.68
C ARG A 382 -6.70 -20.05 -29.79
N ALA A 383 -6.70 -19.43 -30.97
CA ALA A 383 -5.87 -19.84 -32.10
C ALA A 383 -4.36 -19.72 -31.81
N LEU A 384 -3.95 -18.93 -30.83
CA LEU A 384 -2.54 -18.80 -30.43
C LEU A 384 -2.08 -19.92 -29.47
N LYS A 385 -2.98 -20.78 -29.01
CA LYS A 385 -2.66 -21.88 -28.08
C LYS A 385 -1.56 -22.77 -28.67
N GLY A 386 -0.49 -22.97 -27.90
CA GLY A 386 0.63 -23.82 -28.30
C GLY A 386 1.59 -23.17 -29.31
N THR A 387 1.40 -21.89 -29.65
CA THR A 387 2.37 -21.14 -30.46
C THR A 387 3.55 -20.59 -29.63
N PRO A 388 3.40 -20.20 -28.35
CA PRO A 388 4.53 -19.93 -27.47
C PRO A 388 4.80 -21.08 -26.49
N MET A 389 6.07 -21.39 -26.25
CA MET A 389 6.51 -22.45 -25.34
C MET A 389 7.53 -21.90 -24.33
N PRO A 390 7.15 -21.75 -23.05
CA PRO A 390 8.07 -21.24 -22.05
C PRO A 390 9.11 -22.31 -21.65
N PHE A 391 10.33 -21.85 -21.37
CA PHE A 391 11.34 -22.59 -20.62
C PHE A 391 11.93 -21.69 -19.52
N ASN A 392 12.59 -22.29 -18.54
CA ASN A 392 13.11 -21.57 -17.39
C ASN A 392 14.60 -21.22 -17.56
N TYR A 393 14.98 -20.07 -16.99
CA TYR A 393 16.36 -19.59 -17.04
C TYR A 393 17.28 -20.57 -16.30
N GLY A 394 18.39 -20.98 -16.95
CA GLY A 394 19.31 -21.99 -16.42
C GLY A 394 18.83 -23.44 -16.60
N LYS A 395 17.69 -23.68 -17.27
CA LYS A 395 17.15 -25.02 -17.55
C LYS A 395 17.25 -25.37 -19.03
N ILE A 396 18.48 -25.55 -19.50
CA ILE A 396 18.76 -25.79 -20.92
C ILE A 396 18.06 -27.04 -21.47
N ASP A 397 17.86 -28.07 -20.65
CA ASP A 397 17.23 -29.31 -21.08
C ASP A 397 15.74 -29.12 -21.44
N GLU A 398 15.04 -28.18 -20.80
CA GLU A 398 13.67 -27.80 -21.18
C GLU A 398 13.64 -27.21 -22.59
N LEU A 399 14.60 -26.36 -22.94
CA LEU A 399 14.72 -25.82 -24.30
C LEU A 399 15.05 -26.92 -25.31
N ARG A 400 15.98 -27.83 -24.99
CA ARG A 400 16.30 -28.98 -25.84
C ARG A 400 15.08 -29.85 -26.11
N GLU A 401 14.26 -30.09 -25.09
CA GLU A 401 13.02 -30.85 -25.20
C GLU A 401 11.99 -30.14 -26.10
N ILE A 402 11.80 -28.83 -25.92
CA ILE A 402 10.91 -28.01 -26.77
C ILE A 402 11.34 -28.10 -28.23
N ILE A 403 12.63 -27.89 -28.51
CA ILE A 403 13.19 -27.95 -29.86
C ILE A 403 13.04 -29.36 -30.45
N GLY A 404 13.32 -30.41 -29.68
CA GLY A 404 13.20 -31.80 -30.11
C GLY A 404 11.76 -32.20 -30.47
N LYS A 405 10.78 -31.80 -29.64
CA LYS A 405 9.35 -32.08 -29.87
C LYS A 405 8.74 -31.27 -31.02
N ASN A 406 9.37 -30.18 -31.41
CA ASN A 406 8.88 -29.25 -32.45
C ASN A 406 9.92 -29.06 -33.56
N LYS A 407 10.58 -30.15 -33.95
CA LYS A 407 11.70 -30.13 -34.88
C LYS A 407 11.28 -29.46 -36.20
N GLY A 408 11.95 -28.37 -36.54
CA GLY A 408 11.67 -27.60 -37.76
C GLY A 408 10.50 -26.61 -37.65
N GLU A 409 9.75 -26.59 -36.56
CA GLU A 409 8.56 -25.74 -36.40
C GLU A 409 8.80 -24.48 -35.54
N ILE A 410 9.83 -24.48 -34.69
CA ILE A 410 10.23 -23.28 -33.94
C ILE A 410 10.95 -22.31 -34.88
N GLY A 411 10.51 -21.05 -34.92
CA GLY A 411 11.12 -19.96 -35.70
C GLY A 411 11.92 -18.98 -34.88
N VAL A 412 11.59 -18.83 -33.59
CA VAL A 412 12.19 -17.83 -32.71
C VAL A 412 12.48 -18.42 -31.34
N ILE A 413 13.65 -18.10 -30.79
CA ILE A 413 13.94 -18.17 -29.36
C ILE A 413 14.07 -16.73 -28.86
N ILE A 414 13.29 -16.34 -27.85
CA ILE A 414 13.45 -15.02 -27.20
C ILE A 414 13.73 -15.21 -25.71
N MET A 415 14.72 -14.50 -25.16
CA MET A 415 15.00 -14.58 -23.73
C MET A 415 15.47 -13.29 -23.10
N GLU A 416 15.11 -13.07 -21.82
CA GLU A 416 15.65 -12.00 -20.99
C GLU A 416 17.05 -12.44 -20.52
N VAL A 417 18.08 -11.66 -20.90
CA VAL A 417 19.49 -12.05 -20.67
C VAL A 417 19.87 -11.93 -19.20
N GLU A 418 19.55 -10.78 -18.59
CA GLU A 418 19.84 -10.50 -17.20
C GLU A 418 18.79 -9.57 -16.60
N ARG A 419 18.44 -9.80 -15.33
CA ARG A 419 17.48 -8.94 -14.61
C ARG A 419 17.81 -8.76 -13.14
N HIS A 420 17.77 -9.85 -12.38
CA HIS A 420 17.97 -9.85 -10.92
C HIS A 420 18.99 -10.88 -10.46
N LYS A 421 19.25 -11.91 -11.28
CA LYS A 421 20.26 -12.94 -11.02
C LYS A 421 21.47 -12.63 -11.88
N LYS A 422 22.65 -12.97 -11.35
CA LYS A 422 23.89 -12.94 -12.13
C LYS A 422 23.72 -13.79 -13.39
N ILE A 423 24.26 -13.29 -14.49
CA ILE A 423 24.28 -13.99 -15.76
C ILE A 423 24.87 -15.41 -15.65
N ASP A 424 24.29 -16.36 -16.39
CA ASP A 424 24.79 -17.73 -16.52
C ASP A 424 25.36 -17.87 -17.94
N LEU A 425 26.67 -17.69 -18.05
CA LEU A 425 27.36 -17.70 -19.34
C LEU A 425 27.30 -19.06 -20.03
N LYS A 426 27.27 -20.16 -19.26
CA LYS A 426 27.16 -21.50 -19.83
C LYS A 426 25.80 -21.64 -20.50
N PHE A 427 24.74 -21.30 -19.78
CA PHE A 427 23.39 -21.35 -20.29
C PHE A 427 23.21 -20.50 -21.57
N LEU A 428 23.70 -19.26 -21.58
CA LEU A 428 23.60 -18.38 -22.75
C LEU A 428 24.35 -18.93 -23.97
N LYS A 429 25.56 -19.48 -23.77
CA LYS A 429 26.32 -20.12 -24.85
C LYS A 429 25.58 -21.34 -25.40
N GLU A 430 24.98 -22.15 -24.54
CA GLU A 430 24.18 -23.30 -24.96
C GLU A 430 22.92 -22.88 -25.74
N VAL A 431 22.20 -21.84 -25.30
CA VAL A 431 21.04 -21.30 -26.04
C VAL A 431 21.46 -20.78 -27.42
N ARG A 432 22.55 -20.01 -27.51
CA ARG A 432 23.10 -19.54 -28.79
C ARG A 432 23.50 -20.70 -29.70
N GLY A 433 24.16 -21.71 -29.16
CA GLY A 433 24.52 -22.93 -29.89
C GLY A 433 23.29 -23.62 -30.48
N ILE A 434 22.25 -23.85 -29.69
CA ILE A 434 20.99 -24.44 -30.15
C ILE A 434 20.37 -23.61 -31.28
N ALA A 435 20.33 -22.29 -31.15
CA ALA A 435 19.78 -21.42 -32.18
C ALA A 435 20.57 -21.51 -33.49
N SER A 436 21.91 -21.53 -33.41
CA SER A 436 22.79 -21.72 -34.58
C SER A 436 22.61 -23.08 -35.25
N ASP A 437 22.59 -24.16 -34.46
CA ASP A 437 22.46 -25.54 -34.97
C ASP A 437 21.11 -25.81 -35.64
N THR A 438 20.08 -25.06 -35.26
CA THR A 438 18.71 -25.24 -35.75
C THR A 438 18.24 -24.18 -36.74
N GLY A 439 19.06 -23.14 -36.98
CA GLY A 439 18.70 -21.98 -37.81
C GLY A 439 17.53 -21.17 -37.24
N VAL A 440 17.32 -21.21 -35.92
CA VAL A 440 16.27 -20.46 -35.23
C VAL A 440 16.76 -19.05 -34.93
N VAL A 441 15.91 -18.04 -35.15
CA VAL A 441 16.25 -16.64 -34.84
C VAL A 441 16.34 -16.46 -33.33
N LEU A 442 17.51 -16.09 -32.83
CA LEU A 442 17.72 -15.79 -31.41
C LEU A 442 17.52 -14.29 -31.13
N ILE A 443 16.64 -14.00 -30.20
CA ILE A 443 16.34 -12.65 -29.73
C ILE A 443 16.76 -12.53 -28.27
N PHE A 444 17.62 -11.56 -27.98
CA PHE A 444 17.91 -11.14 -26.61
C PHE A 444 17.05 -9.94 -26.24
N ASP A 445 16.17 -10.13 -25.26
CA ASP A 445 15.47 -9.04 -24.59
C ASP A 445 16.40 -8.45 -23.53
N GLU A 446 16.98 -7.30 -23.87
CA GLU A 446 17.85 -6.51 -23.02
C GLU A 446 17.19 -5.18 -22.62
N VAL A 447 15.85 -5.14 -22.61
CA VAL A 447 15.11 -3.95 -22.17
C VAL A 447 15.42 -3.62 -20.71
N SER A 448 15.75 -4.60 -19.87
CA SER A 448 16.15 -4.41 -18.46
C SER A 448 17.65 -4.21 -18.26
N SER A 449 18.48 -4.94 -19.00
CA SER A 449 19.93 -5.06 -18.78
C SER A 449 20.77 -4.12 -19.66
N GLY A 450 20.29 -3.80 -20.87
CA GLY A 450 20.92 -2.87 -21.79
C GLY A 450 20.97 -1.45 -21.22
N PHE A 451 22.11 -0.78 -21.37
CA PHE A 451 22.41 0.53 -20.75
C PHE A 451 22.26 0.55 -19.22
N ARG A 452 22.20 -0.62 -18.57
CA ARG A 452 22.27 -0.76 -17.10
C ARG A 452 23.59 -1.37 -16.68
N VAL A 453 23.94 -2.48 -17.33
CA VAL A 453 25.13 -3.28 -17.03
C VAL A 453 26.24 -3.02 -18.04
N ASN A 454 25.89 -2.63 -19.27
CA ASN A 454 26.82 -2.22 -20.31
C ASN A 454 26.17 -1.20 -21.26
N VAL A 455 26.97 -0.36 -21.92
CA VAL A 455 26.48 0.52 -23.00
C VAL A 455 26.24 -0.34 -24.25
N GLY A 456 25.00 -0.37 -24.74
CA GLY A 456 24.57 -1.33 -25.77
C GLY A 456 23.80 -2.49 -25.15
N GLY A 457 24.49 -3.53 -24.69
CA GLY A 457 23.87 -4.68 -24.04
C GLY A 457 24.89 -5.56 -23.31
N VAL A 458 24.39 -6.38 -22.38
CA VAL A 458 25.21 -7.34 -21.61
C VAL A 458 25.83 -8.40 -22.51
N HIS A 459 25.14 -8.80 -23.56
CA HIS A 459 25.65 -9.77 -24.53
C HIS A 459 27.02 -9.38 -25.10
N ALA A 460 27.26 -8.08 -25.30
CA ALA A 460 28.52 -7.54 -25.81
C ALA A 460 29.69 -7.65 -24.82
N LEU A 461 29.45 -7.88 -23.52
CA LEU A 461 30.51 -8.14 -22.55
C LEU A 461 31.09 -9.56 -22.66
N TYR A 462 30.38 -10.45 -23.35
CA TYR A 462 30.65 -11.89 -23.35
C TYR A 462 30.78 -12.49 -24.75
N ASP A 463 30.73 -11.65 -25.79
CA ASP A 463 30.82 -12.03 -27.20
C ASP A 463 29.80 -13.12 -27.59
N ILE A 464 28.58 -13.03 -27.05
CA ILE A 464 27.46 -13.93 -27.37
C ILE A 464 26.43 -13.14 -28.17
N GLU A 465 26.59 -13.09 -29.48
CA GLU A 465 25.74 -12.25 -30.33
C GLU A 465 24.39 -12.93 -30.64
N PRO A 466 23.25 -12.26 -30.36
CA PRO A 466 21.95 -12.72 -30.84
C PRO A 466 21.80 -12.40 -32.34
N ASP A 467 20.68 -12.81 -32.93
CA ASP A 467 20.30 -12.36 -34.27
C ASP A 467 19.54 -11.01 -34.21
N ILE A 468 18.87 -10.76 -33.07
CA ILE A 468 18.23 -9.49 -32.71
C ILE A 468 18.46 -9.20 -31.22
N VAL A 469 18.76 -7.96 -30.86
CA VAL A 469 18.67 -7.45 -29.48
C VAL A 469 17.57 -6.39 -29.37
N VAL A 470 16.81 -6.44 -28.27
CA VAL A 470 15.78 -5.47 -27.92
C VAL A 470 16.26 -4.59 -26.79
N LEU A 471 16.20 -3.27 -26.97
CA LEU A 471 16.69 -2.24 -26.06
C LEU A 471 15.57 -1.26 -25.73
N GLY A 472 15.62 -0.64 -24.55
CA GLY A 472 14.63 0.34 -24.11
C GLY A 472 15.02 0.94 -22.76
N LYS A 473 14.03 1.32 -21.95
CA LYS A 473 14.19 1.84 -20.57
C LYS A 473 15.32 2.85 -20.43
N ALA A 474 16.51 2.38 -20.05
CA ALA A 474 17.72 3.15 -19.81
C ALA A 474 18.19 3.92 -21.05
N LEU A 475 17.93 3.40 -22.26
CA LEU A 475 18.26 4.04 -23.53
C LEU A 475 17.74 5.48 -23.62
N GLY A 476 16.51 5.74 -23.16
CA GLY A 476 15.90 7.07 -23.22
C GLY A 476 16.00 7.89 -21.93
N ASN A 477 16.61 7.35 -20.87
CA ASN A 477 16.66 7.96 -19.55
C ASN A 477 15.35 8.63 -19.07
N GLY A 478 14.21 7.95 -19.25
CA GLY A 478 12.88 8.44 -18.88
C GLY A 478 12.02 8.94 -20.05
N TYR A 479 12.60 9.16 -21.24
CA TYR A 479 11.87 9.47 -22.47
C TYR A 479 11.44 8.19 -23.21
N PRO A 480 10.24 8.16 -23.84
CA PRO A 480 9.76 6.99 -24.57
C PRO A 480 10.59 6.65 -25.82
N ILE A 481 11.37 5.58 -25.73
CA ILE A 481 12.12 5.01 -26.86
C ILE A 481 12.45 3.54 -26.57
N SER A 482 12.38 2.73 -27.60
CA SER A 482 12.90 1.37 -27.64
C SER A 482 13.50 1.10 -29.01
N ALA A 483 14.42 0.15 -29.09
CA ALA A 483 15.10 -0.21 -30.33
C ALA A 483 15.13 -1.74 -30.49
N VAL A 484 14.96 -2.17 -31.73
CA VAL A 484 15.18 -3.55 -32.19
C VAL A 484 16.37 -3.46 -33.14
N VAL A 485 17.51 -3.99 -32.72
CA VAL A 485 18.78 -3.95 -33.44
C VAL A 485 19.12 -5.37 -33.86
N GLY A 486 19.42 -5.62 -35.13
CA GLY A 486 19.63 -6.99 -35.58
C GLY A 486 20.43 -7.13 -36.87
N LYS A 487 20.69 -8.39 -37.22
CA LYS A 487 21.35 -8.74 -38.48
C LYS A 487 20.53 -8.26 -39.67
N LYS A 488 21.23 -7.81 -40.72
CA LYS A 488 20.61 -7.16 -41.88
C LYS A 488 19.60 -8.07 -42.58
N ASP A 489 19.96 -9.33 -42.81
CA ASP A 489 19.10 -10.35 -43.43
C ASP A 489 17.83 -10.63 -42.62
N VAL A 490 17.94 -10.79 -41.31
CA VAL A 490 16.79 -11.00 -40.41
C VAL A 490 15.88 -9.77 -40.39
N MET A 491 16.46 -8.58 -40.26
CA MET A 491 15.71 -7.32 -40.15
C MET A 491 15.02 -6.91 -41.46
N GLN A 492 15.52 -7.35 -42.62
CA GLN A 492 14.87 -7.10 -43.91
C GLN A 492 13.46 -7.72 -44.01
N ALA A 493 13.17 -8.79 -43.26
CA ALA A 493 11.82 -9.35 -43.19
C ALA A 493 10.75 -8.36 -42.67
N ALA A 494 11.16 -7.26 -42.03
CA ALA A 494 10.25 -6.16 -41.68
C ALA A 494 9.62 -5.45 -42.90
N GLN A 495 10.17 -5.63 -44.11
CA GLN A 495 9.58 -5.12 -45.34
C GLN A 495 8.37 -5.95 -45.80
N ASP A 496 8.37 -7.25 -45.46
CA ASP A 496 7.34 -8.20 -45.89
C ASP A 496 6.21 -8.38 -44.87
N THR A 497 6.23 -7.60 -43.78
CA THR A 497 5.20 -7.63 -42.74
C THR A 497 4.86 -6.24 -42.24
N PHE A 498 3.56 -5.98 -42.04
CA PHE A 498 3.11 -4.67 -41.60
C PHE A 498 3.50 -4.39 -40.14
N ILE A 499 4.41 -3.44 -39.96
CA ILE A 499 4.87 -2.93 -38.66
C ILE A 499 4.93 -1.42 -38.79
N SER A 500 3.97 -0.67 -38.25
CA SER A 500 3.97 0.80 -38.38
C SER A 500 3.23 1.47 -37.23
N SER A 501 3.65 2.67 -36.86
CA SER A 501 2.99 3.53 -35.89
C SER A 501 3.41 4.99 -36.10
N THR A 502 2.46 5.91 -35.98
CA THR A 502 2.67 7.35 -36.18
C THR A 502 3.78 7.89 -35.28
N PHE A 503 3.69 7.62 -33.98
CA PHE A 503 4.60 8.20 -33.00
C PHE A 503 5.98 7.55 -32.99
N TRP A 504 6.28 6.57 -33.85
CA TRP A 504 7.65 6.06 -33.95
C TRP A 504 8.59 7.06 -34.65
N THR A 505 8.06 8.03 -35.40
CA THR A 505 8.83 9.06 -36.11
C THR A 505 9.02 10.36 -35.33
N GLU A 506 8.54 10.44 -34.09
CA GLU A 506 8.68 11.65 -33.28
C GLU A 506 10.12 11.88 -32.81
N ARG A 507 10.57 13.13 -32.83
CA ARG A 507 11.97 13.53 -32.67
C ARG A 507 12.53 13.42 -31.25
N ILE A 508 11.69 13.56 -30.21
CA ILE A 508 12.13 13.65 -28.80
C ILE A 508 12.86 12.38 -28.36
N GLY A 509 12.30 11.20 -28.61
CA GLY A 509 12.91 9.95 -28.16
C GLY A 509 14.26 9.68 -28.82
N PHE A 510 14.47 10.08 -30.08
CA PHE A 510 15.76 9.95 -30.75
C PHE A 510 16.81 10.88 -30.15
N VAL A 511 16.48 12.15 -29.98
CA VAL A 511 17.36 13.16 -29.38
C VAL A 511 17.71 12.77 -27.94
N ALA A 512 16.73 12.35 -27.15
CA ALA A 512 16.94 11.90 -25.77
C ALA A 512 17.87 10.68 -25.72
N ALA A 513 17.70 9.70 -26.62
CA ALA A 513 18.54 8.53 -26.69
C ALA A 513 19.98 8.87 -27.11
N LEU A 514 20.17 9.69 -28.14
CA LEU A 514 21.49 10.14 -28.60
C LEU A 514 22.27 10.82 -27.48
N GLU A 515 21.65 11.79 -26.80
CA GLU A 515 22.31 12.50 -25.70
C GLU A 515 22.53 11.56 -24.50
N THR A 516 21.59 10.65 -24.21
CA THR A 516 21.78 9.62 -23.17
C THR A 516 23.01 8.77 -23.46
N VAL A 517 23.11 8.17 -24.65
CA VAL A 517 24.26 7.32 -25.03
C VAL A 517 25.58 8.11 -24.92
N LYS A 518 25.60 9.36 -25.39
CA LYS A 518 26.75 10.25 -25.26
C LYS A 518 27.15 10.50 -23.80
N GLN A 519 26.19 10.72 -22.90
CA GLN A 519 26.47 10.88 -21.47
C GLN A 519 26.98 9.59 -20.81
N PHE A 520 26.47 8.44 -21.23
CA PHE A 520 26.95 7.13 -20.78
C PHE A 520 28.42 6.92 -21.10
N GLU A 521 28.82 7.19 -22.34
CA GLU A 521 30.21 7.08 -22.81
C GLU A 521 31.10 8.13 -22.15
N LYS A 522 30.69 9.41 -22.18
CA LYS A 522 31.48 10.53 -21.68
C LYS A 522 31.82 10.40 -20.18
N ASN A 523 30.85 9.97 -19.36
CA ASN A 523 31.01 9.94 -17.91
C ASN A 523 31.30 8.54 -17.36
N ASN A 524 31.55 7.55 -18.23
CA ASN A 524 31.78 6.16 -17.86
C ASN A 524 30.73 5.63 -16.85
N VAL A 525 29.46 5.89 -17.15
CA VAL A 525 28.33 5.74 -16.21
C VAL A 525 28.22 4.31 -15.68
N ILE A 526 28.47 3.32 -16.53
CA ILE A 526 28.39 1.90 -16.16
C ILE A 526 29.39 1.56 -15.03
N SER A 527 30.64 2.03 -15.13
CA SER A 527 31.63 1.83 -14.09
C SER A 527 31.18 2.46 -12.78
N TYR A 528 30.69 3.71 -12.84
CA TYR A 528 30.21 4.41 -11.66
C TYR A 528 29.04 3.69 -10.97
N VAL A 529 28.04 3.23 -11.74
CA VAL A 529 26.88 2.50 -11.20
C VAL A 529 27.32 1.19 -10.55
N LYS A 530 28.26 0.46 -11.16
CA LYS A 530 28.82 -0.77 -10.60
C LYS A 530 29.55 -0.51 -9.28
N ASP A 531 30.39 0.51 -9.22
CA ASP A 531 31.14 0.86 -8.02
C ASP A 531 30.22 1.34 -6.89
N ALA A 532 29.19 2.12 -7.22
CA ALA A 532 28.20 2.58 -6.26
C ALA A 532 27.36 1.42 -5.69
N GLY A 533 27.03 0.41 -6.50
CA GLY A 533 26.28 -0.76 -6.04
C GLY A 533 27.07 -1.75 -5.17
N ASN A 534 28.40 -1.68 -5.17
CA ASN A 534 29.28 -2.54 -4.36
C ASN A 534 29.66 -1.93 -3.00
N ARG A 535 29.31 -0.67 -2.75
CA ARG A 535 29.49 0.02 -1.46
C ARG A 535 28.26 -0.19 -0.60
#